data_AF-A0A1Y2U0Z6-F1
#
_entry.id   AF-A0A1Y2U0Z6-F1
#
_cell.length_a   1.000
_cell.length_b   1.000
_cell.length_c   1.000
_cell.angle_alpha   90.00
_cell.angle_beta   90.00
_cell.angle_gamma   90.00
#
_symmetry.space_group_name_H-M   'P 1'
#
loop_
_entity.id
_entity.type
_entity.pdbx_description
1 polymer ?
#
loop_
_entity_poly.entity_id
_entity_poly.type
_entity_poly.pdbx_seq_one_letter_code
_entity_poly.pdbx_strand_id
1 'polypeptide(L)'
;MAPQVTVKVNCVLSWKLLSEYDNSHNRAATTFNVEISKSRNISGQDYTKHIRELSHQEANRRNLGIVANANWKVVSASLAPSVEASKILQDFVSTSAKAKREGQVREERKDTQSFSVGPGEKLYFYQQHLSGPGLDFDIPTTAAVSSKKTSADNKSVVIDVVAAPVVYIKETDVIYGTSSSEAPETRVHEWFDQGDDINEGFGGSYVWLVPVYTLDPDEAATSFNIIIQSNPVEGWKDLAKGAGGSYRYIRAAQDSSVSNKAIDLALVRTEDAAPARDILARLGPNWDGASRDINENRGGAYLYFAWQLS
;
A
#
# COMPACT_ATOMS: atom_id res chain seq x y z
N MET A 1 11.14 -1.54 13.24
CA MET A 1 10.87 -0.98 11.89
C MET A 1 11.43 -1.93 10.83
N ALA A 2 10.67 -2.18 9.76
CA ALA A 2 11.15 -3.01 8.65
C ALA A 2 12.28 -2.29 7.87
N PRO A 3 13.29 -3.03 7.35
CA PRO A 3 14.37 -2.43 6.58
C PRO A 3 13.84 -1.85 5.25
N GLN A 4 14.42 -0.73 4.82
CA GLN A 4 14.06 -0.07 3.56
C GLN A 4 15.17 -0.20 2.53
N VAL A 5 14.79 -0.27 1.26
CA VAL A 5 15.70 -0.24 0.11
C VAL A 5 15.31 0.88 -0.85
N THR A 6 16.30 1.44 -1.54
CA THR A 6 16.07 2.38 -2.64
C THR A 6 16.39 1.68 -3.94
N VAL A 7 15.41 1.59 -4.83
CA VAL A 7 15.55 0.98 -6.15
C VAL A 7 15.38 2.01 -7.26
N LYS A 8 16.02 1.76 -8.40
CA LYS A 8 16.00 2.65 -9.57
C LYS A 8 15.07 2.09 -10.63
N VAL A 9 13.97 2.79 -10.90
CA VAL A 9 13.08 2.48 -12.02
C VAL A 9 13.49 3.33 -13.21
N ASN A 10 13.89 2.67 -14.29
CA ASN A 10 14.28 3.33 -15.52
C ASN A 10 13.05 3.56 -16.40
N CYS A 11 12.85 4.81 -16.82
CA CYS A 11 11.81 5.24 -17.72
C CYS A 11 12.43 5.98 -18.91
N VAL A 12 11.62 6.16 -19.95
CA VAL A 12 11.98 6.89 -21.16
C VAL A 12 11.03 8.07 -21.31
N LEU A 13 11.60 9.26 -21.39
CA LEU A 13 10.88 10.46 -21.80
C LEU A 13 11.10 10.66 -23.30
N SER A 14 10.02 10.47 -24.07
CA SER A 14 10.02 10.49 -25.52
C SER A 14 9.12 11.61 -26.07
N TRP A 15 9.19 11.82 -27.38
CA TRP A 15 8.34 12.77 -28.09
C TRP A 15 7.34 12.04 -28.97
N LYS A 16 6.06 12.11 -28.61
CA LYS A 16 4.93 11.58 -29.36
C LYS A 16 4.50 12.61 -30.41
N LEU A 17 4.53 12.23 -31.69
CA LEU A 17 4.03 13.09 -32.77
C LEU A 17 2.50 13.21 -32.65
N LEU A 18 2.01 14.44 -32.56
CA LEU A 18 0.58 14.74 -32.53
C LEU A 18 0.06 15.04 -33.94
N SER A 19 0.80 15.85 -34.70
CA SER A 19 0.39 16.26 -36.04
C SER A 19 1.56 16.79 -36.87
N GLU A 20 1.37 16.85 -38.17
CA GLU A 20 2.28 17.48 -39.13
C GLU A 20 1.49 18.55 -39.90
N TYR A 21 2.06 19.74 -40.09
CA TYR A 21 1.44 20.79 -40.90
C TYR A 21 2.44 21.32 -41.92
N ASP A 22 2.00 21.42 -43.16
CA ASP A 22 2.81 21.85 -44.29
C ASP A 22 2.22 23.14 -44.88
N ASN A 23 2.85 24.27 -44.55
CA ASN A 23 2.52 25.61 -45.05
C ASN A 23 3.41 26.00 -46.24
N SER A 24 4.12 25.04 -46.86
CA SER A 24 5.12 25.33 -47.91
C SER A 24 4.53 25.96 -49.17
N HIS A 25 3.24 25.74 -49.44
CA HIS A 25 2.55 26.26 -50.62
C HIS A 25 1.83 27.60 -50.39
N ASN A 26 1.81 28.10 -49.15
CA ASN A 26 1.07 29.30 -48.79
C ASN A 26 2.00 30.50 -48.65
N ARG A 27 1.47 31.69 -49.00
CA ARG A 27 2.20 32.97 -48.93
C ARG A 27 1.92 33.77 -47.65
N ALA A 28 1.00 33.31 -46.82
CA ALA A 28 0.65 33.93 -45.55
C ALA A 28 0.91 32.97 -44.39
N ALA A 29 1.21 33.53 -43.21
CA ALA A 29 1.22 32.78 -41.98
C ALA A 29 -0.20 32.31 -41.64
N THR A 30 -0.31 31.20 -40.93
CA THR A 30 -1.59 30.62 -40.52
C THR A 30 -1.52 30.16 -39.06
N THR A 31 -2.68 30.04 -38.44
CA THR A 31 -2.80 29.47 -37.10
C THR A 31 -3.22 28.02 -37.21
N PHE A 32 -2.43 27.13 -36.63
CA PHE A 32 -2.72 25.71 -36.55
C PHE A 32 -3.01 25.31 -35.11
N ASN A 33 -4.09 24.57 -34.91
CA ASN A 33 -4.54 24.12 -33.58
C ASN A 33 -4.25 22.63 -33.42
N VAL A 34 -3.60 22.27 -32.32
CA VAL A 34 -3.28 20.88 -31.97
C VAL A 34 -3.94 20.53 -30.65
N GLU A 35 -4.62 19.39 -30.61
CA GLU A 35 -5.15 18.82 -29.37
C GLU A 35 -4.01 18.12 -28.61
N ILE A 36 -3.85 18.47 -27.33
CA ILE A 36 -2.87 17.88 -26.42
C ILE A 36 -3.61 17.12 -25.32
N SER A 37 -3.13 15.93 -24.97
CA SER A 37 -3.71 15.12 -23.89
C SER A 37 -2.87 15.20 -22.63
N LYS A 38 -3.46 15.54 -21.49
CA LYS A 38 -2.88 15.19 -20.20
C LYS A 38 -3.47 13.86 -19.79
N SER A 39 -2.71 12.79 -19.98
CA SER A 39 -3.14 11.43 -19.65
C SER A 39 -2.23 10.81 -18.60
N ARG A 40 -2.84 10.08 -17.67
CA ARG A 40 -2.12 9.23 -16.72
C ARG A 40 -2.66 7.83 -16.83
N ASN A 41 -1.79 6.87 -17.09
CA ASN A 41 -2.11 5.46 -17.00
C ASN A 41 -1.06 4.76 -16.12
N ILE A 42 -1.51 4.18 -15.01
CA ILE A 42 -0.66 3.33 -14.16
C ILE A 42 -1.26 1.93 -14.11
N SER A 43 -0.50 0.96 -14.58
CA SER A 43 -0.74 -0.46 -14.28
C SER A 43 -0.14 -0.75 -12.91
N GLY A 44 -0.96 -0.69 -11.87
CA GLY A 44 -0.53 -0.93 -10.48
C GLY A 44 0.13 -2.30 -10.31
N GLN A 45 -0.35 -3.31 -11.04
CA GLN A 45 0.20 -4.67 -11.04
C GLN A 45 1.61 -4.72 -11.62
N ASP A 46 1.81 -4.20 -12.84
CA ASP A 46 3.12 -4.24 -13.50
C ASP A 46 4.16 -3.40 -12.74
N TYR A 47 3.75 -2.21 -12.28
CA TYR A 47 4.62 -1.34 -11.50
C TYR A 47 5.02 -2.01 -10.18
N THR A 48 4.06 -2.53 -9.41
CA THR A 48 4.34 -3.20 -8.14
C THR A 48 5.19 -4.45 -8.32
N LYS A 49 4.94 -5.24 -9.37
CA LYS A 49 5.73 -6.41 -9.72
C LYS A 49 7.19 -6.02 -9.98
N HIS A 50 7.41 -4.99 -10.80
CA HIS A 50 8.76 -4.52 -11.11
C HIS A 50 9.49 -3.98 -9.86
N ILE A 51 8.80 -3.20 -9.02
CA ILE A 51 9.36 -2.74 -7.74
C ILE A 51 9.73 -3.91 -6.84
N ARG A 52 8.87 -4.93 -6.74
CA ARG A 52 9.14 -6.14 -5.94
C ARG A 52 10.41 -6.84 -6.42
N GLU A 53 10.56 -7.04 -7.73
CA GLU A 53 11.74 -7.68 -8.32
C GLU A 53 13.02 -6.90 -7.99
N LEU A 54 13.03 -5.59 -8.23
CA LEU A 54 14.18 -4.73 -7.92
C LEU A 54 14.49 -4.70 -6.42
N SER A 55 13.46 -4.67 -5.58
CA SER A 55 13.64 -4.60 -4.12
C SER A 55 14.24 -5.87 -3.56
N HIS A 56 13.84 -7.04 -4.08
CA HIS A 56 14.47 -8.32 -3.75
C HIS A 56 15.93 -8.38 -4.18
N GLN A 57 16.24 -7.94 -5.40
CA GLN A 57 17.63 -7.89 -5.88
C GLN A 57 18.49 -7.00 -4.99
N GLU A 58 17.98 -5.81 -4.63
CA GLU A 58 18.69 -4.87 -3.77
C GLU A 58 18.83 -5.37 -2.33
N ALA A 59 17.79 -5.98 -1.76
CA ALA A 59 17.84 -6.57 -0.44
C ALA A 59 18.86 -7.72 -0.35
N ASN A 60 18.93 -8.57 -1.38
CA ASN A 60 19.92 -9.63 -1.51
C ASN A 60 21.33 -9.05 -1.65
N ARG A 61 21.52 -8.04 -2.51
CA ARG A 61 22.81 -7.35 -2.67
C ARG A 61 23.32 -6.77 -1.35
N ARG A 62 22.42 -6.30 -0.49
CA ARG A 62 22.74 -5.74 0.84
C ARG A 62 22.71 -6.77 1.98
N ASN A 63 22.44 -8.05 1.70
CA ASN A 63 22.32 -9.13 2.69
C ASN A 63 21.33 -8.82 3.83
N LEU A 64 20.14 -8.29 3.51
CA LEU A 64 19.16 -7.89 4.52
C LEU A 64 18.34 -9.06 5.11
N GLY A 65 18.59 -10.30 4.69
CA GLY A 65 17.93 -11.49 5.24
C GLY A 65 16.41 -11.55 4.98
N ILE A 66 15.93 -10.92 3.91
CA ILE A 66 14.51 -10.91 3.55
C ILE A 66 14.13 -12.23 2.87
N VAL A 67 13.02 -12.82 3.27
CA VAL A 67 12.48 -14.05 2.66
C VAL A 67 12.12 -13.83 1.20
N ALA A 68 12.37 -14.82 0.33
CA ALA A 68 12.27 -14.66 -1.12
C ALA A 68 10.84 -14.36 -1.62
N ASN A 69 9.81 -14.84 -0.92
CA ASN A 69 8.42 -14.60 -1.26
C ASN A 69 7.86 -13.30 -0.65
N ALA A 70 8.66 -12.51 0.09
CA ALA A 70 8.19 -11.28 0.72
C ALA A 70 7.54 -10.33 -0.28
N ASN A 71 6.42 -9.74 0.14
CA ASN A 71 5.76 -8.68 -0.58
C ASN A 71 6.39 -7.32 -0.21
N TRP A 72 6.35 -6.38 -1.15
CA TRP A 72 6.91 -5.05 -0.98
C TRP A 72 5.85 -3.98 -1.19
N LYS A 73 5.95 -2.89 -0.44
CA LYS A 73 5.16 -1.68 -0.62
C LYS A 73 6.07 -0.50 -0.97
N VAL A 74 5.57 0.39 -1.82
CA VAL A 74 6.22 1.66 -2.10
C VAL A 74 5.98 2.60 -0.92
N VAL A 75 7.05 3.13 -0.35
CA VAL A 75 7.02 4.13 0.72
C VAL A 75 7.03 5.53 0.11
N SER A 76 7.90 5.75 -0.87
CA SER A 76 7.99 7.02 -1.61
C SER A 76 8.61 6.82 -2.98
N ALA A 77 8.38 7.76 -3.89
CA ALA A 77 9.02 7.81 -5.19
C ALA A 77 9.43 9.25 -5.51
N SER A 78 10.62 9.44 -6.07
CA SER A 78 11.17 10.73 -6.46
C SER A 78 12.02 10.61 -7.71
N LEU A 79 12.13 11.67 -8.48
CA LEU A 79 13.06 11.70 -9.62
C LEU A 79 14.51 11.78 -9.11
N ALA A 80 15.40 11.07 -9.80
CA ALA A 80 16.82 11.19 -9.53
C ALA A 80 17.29 12.64 -9.74
N PRO A 81 18.25 13.15 -8.93
CA PRO A 81 18.70 14.55 -9.00
C PRO A 81 19.22 15.01 -10.37
N SER A 82 19.63 14.05 -11.23
CA SER A 82 20.15 14.31 -12.57
C SER A 82 19.07 14.64 -13.62
N VAL A 83 17.79 14.60 -13.26
CA VAL A 83 16.68 14.85 -14.19
C VAL A 83 16.14 16.27 -13.98
N GLU A 84 16.48 17.19 -14.89
CA GLU A 84 15.75 18.47 -15.01
C GLU A 84 14.33 18.18 -15.48
N ALA A 85 13.44 18.07 -14.51
CA ALA A 85 12.06 17.68 -14.71
C ALA A 85 11.12 18.85 -14.51
N SER A 86 10.07 18.93 -15.33
CA SER A 86 8.96 19.82 -15.03
C SER A 86 8.33 19.43 -13.68
N LYS A 87 7.82 20.40 -12.93
CA LYS A 87 7.05 20.16 -11.68
C LYS A 87 5.97 19.10 -11.87
N ILE A 88 5.38 19.06 -13.05
CA ILE A 88 4.36 18.08 -13.46
C ILE A 88 4.89 16.64 -13.36
N LEU A 89 6.12 16.38 -13.82
CA LEU A 89 6.72 15.05 -13.75
C LEU A 89 7.01 14.64 -12.30
N GLN A 90 7.40 15.58 -11.43
CA GLN A 90 7.60 15.31 -9.99
C GLN A 90 6.28 14.98 -9.28
N ASP A 91 5.22 15.75 -9.55
CA ASP A 91 3.88 15.50 -9.02
C ASP A 91 3.36 14.13 -9.48
N PHE A 92 3.60 13.74 -10.74
CA PHE A 92 3.23 12.41 -11.24
C PHE A 92 4.00 11.27 -10.57
N VAL A 93 5.31 11.41 -10.39
CA VAL A 93 6.12 10.38 -9.73
C VAL A 93 5.69 10.21 -8.28
N SER A 94 5.47 11.30 -7.53
CA SER A 94 5.02 11.20 -6.14
C SER A 94 3.64 10.56 -6.01
N THR A 95 2.73 10.76 -6.97
CA THR A 95 1.42 10.12 -6.96
C THR A 95 1.46 8.65 -7.38
N SER A 96 2.53 8.17 -8.05
CA SER A 96 2.72 6.74 -8.35
C SER A 96 2.90 5.89 -7.08
N ALA A 97 3.47 6.47 -6.02
CA ALA A 97 3.56 5.84 -4.70
C ALA A 97 2.19 5.58 -4.05
N LYS A 98 1.13 6.27 -4.51
CA LYS A 98 -0.25 6.12 -4.03
C LYS A 98 -1.10 5.20 -4.92
N ALA A 99 -0.56 4.69 -6.02
CA ALA A 99 -1.30 3.80 -6.90
C ALA A 99 -1.63 2.49 -6.14
N LYS A 100 -2.92 2.20 -5.99
CA LYS A 100 -3.36 0.95 -5.37
C LYS A 100 -2.99 -0.24 -6.27
N ARG A 101 -2.68 -1.39 -5.66
CA ARG A 101 -2.28 -2.62 -6.36
C ARG A 101 -3.29 -3.11 -7.41
N GLU A 102 -4.55 -2.74 -7.27
CA GLU A 102 -5.68 -3.37 -7.99
C GLU A 102 -6.35 -2.49 -9.05
N GLY A 103 -5.90 -1.24 -9.24
CA GLY A 103 -6.59 -0.29 -10.12
C GLY A 103 -5.72 0.27 -11.23
N GLN A 104 -6.30 0.38 -12.43
CA GLN A 104 -5.81 1.26 -13.47
C GLN A 104 -6.27 2.69 -13.12
N VAL A 105 -5.34 3.58 -12.77
CA VAL A 105 -5.66 5.00 -12.66
C VAL A 105 -5.58 5.59 -14.05
N ARG A 106 -6.75 5.88 -14.65
CA ARG A 106 -6.87 6.61 -15.90
C ARG A 106 -7.47 7.99 -15.67
N GLU A 107 -6.68 9.01 -15.91
CA GLU A 107 -7.17 10.39 -16.01
C GLU A 107 -6.83 10.88 -17.41
N GLU A 108 -7.79 11.52 -18.08
CA GLU A 108 -7.58 12.11 -19.40
C GLU A 108 -8.23 13.49 -19.43
N ARG A 109 -7.43 14.50 -19.78
CA ARG A 109 -7.90 15.84 -20.09
C ARG A 109 -7.34 16.23 -21.44
N LYS A 110 -8.17 16.86 -22.27
CA LYS A 110 -7.78 17.38 -23.57
C LYS A 110 -7.79 18.90 -23.50
N ASP A 111 -6.73 19.53 -23.99
CA ASP A 111 -6.66 20.96 -24.18
C ASP A 111 -6.23 21.24 -25.63
N THR A 112 -6.54 22.42 -26.16
CA THR A 112 -6.13 22.82 -27.51
C THR A 112 -5.04 23.87 -27.42
N GLN A 113 -3.94 23.68 -28.15
CA GLN A 113 -2.85 24.64 -28.25
C GLN A 113 -2.75 25.17 -29.67
N SER A 114 -2.64 26.49 -29.81
CA SER A 114 -2.50 27.18 -31.09
C SER A 114 -1.04 27.51 -31.38
N PHE A 115 -0.62 27.32 -32.63
CA PHE A 115 0.71 27.62 -33.12
C PHE A 115 0.61 28.49 -34.37
N SER A 116 1.49 29.49 -34.49
CA SER A 116 1.64 30.25 -35.74
C SER A 116 2.65 29.53 -36.64
N VAL A 117 2.25 29.25 -37.87
CA VAL A 117 3.11 28.63 -38.89
C VAL A 117 3.36 29.64 -40.00
N GLY A 118 4.63 29.97 -40.24
CA GLY A 118 5.05 30.93 -41.24
C GLY A 118 4.86 30.42 -42.67
N PRO A 119 4.82 31.32 -43.67
CA PRO A 119 4.73 30.92 -45.07
C PRO A 119 5.99 30.15 -45.48
N GLY A 120 5.82 29.07 -46.26
CA GLY A 120 6.96 28.25 -46.69
C GLY A 120 7.40 27.19 -45.67
N GLU A 121 6.85 27.18 -44.45
CA GLU A 121 7.30 26.29 -43.37
C GLU A 121 6.57 24.95 -43.36
N LYS A 122 7.27 23.91 -42.92
CA LYS A 122 6.70 22.62 -42.53
C LYS A 122 7.07 22.34 -41.09
N LEU A 123 6.07 22.11 -40.24
CA LEU A 123 6.26 21.87 -38.82
C LEU A 123 5.67 20.53 -38.39
N TYR A 124 6.35 19.92 -37.43
CA TYR A 124 5.95 18.72 -36.72
C TYR A 124 5.66 19.08 -35.27
N PHE A 125 4.47 18.74 -34.81
CA PHE A 125 3.99 19.06 -33.46
C PHE A 125 4.10 17.82 -32.59
N TYR A 126 4.85 17.92 -31.51
CA TYR A 126 5.12 16.85 -30.58
C TYR A 126 4.63 17.16 -29.17
N GLN A 127 4.38 16.10 -28.43
CA GLN A 127 4.11 16.13 -27.00
C GLN A 127 5.05 15.17 -26.27
N GLN A 128 5.50 15.57 -25.08
CA GLN A 128 6.30 14.68 -24.24
C GLN A 128 5.47 13.53 -23.68
N HIS A 129 6.07 12.34 -23.66
CA HIS A 129 5.46 11.12 -23.18
C HIS A 129 6.46 10.32 -22.34
N LEU A 130 6.10 10.00 -21.10
CA LEU A 130 6.91 9.17 -20.21
C LEU A 130 6.39 7.74 -20.23
N SER A 131 7.26 6.79 -20.53
CA SER A 131 6.96 5.37 -20.46
C SER A 131 7.95 4.62 -19.58
N GLY A 132 7.46 3.63 -18.84
CA GLY A 132 8.24 2.77 -17.97
C GLY A 132 7.43 1.57 -17.50
N PRO A 133 8.01 0.67 -16.68
CA PRO A 133 7.31 -0.52 -16.17
C PRO A 133 6.02 -0.14 -15.43
N GLY A 134 4.86 -0.40 -16.04
CA GLY A 134 3.55 -0.03 -15.50
C GLY A 134 3.24 1.47 -15.45
N LEU A 135 4.05 2.32 -16.07
CA LEU A 135 3.88 3.79 -16.10
C LEU A 135 3.77 4.26 -17.55
N ASP A 136 2.71 5.02 -17.85
CA ASP A 136 2.44 5.55 -19.18
C ASP A 136 1.72 6.90 -19.04
N PHE A 137 2.43 8.01 -19.30
CA PHE A 137 1.96 9.38 -19.08
C PHE A 137 2.16 10.27 -20.31
N ASP A 138 1.10 10.96 -20.74
CA ASP A 138 1.23 12.12 -21.63
C ASP A 138 1.41 13.40 -20.80
N ILE A 139 2.50 14.12 -21.04
CA ILE A 139 2.88 15.35 -20.32
C ILE A 139 2.51 16.54 -21.22
N PRO A 140 1.90 17.62 -20.69
CA PRO A 140 1.45 18.75 -21.51
C PRO A 140 2.59 19.60 -22.12
N THR A 141 3.85 19.20 -21.94
CA THR A 141 4.99 19.86 -22.58
C THR A 141 5.02 19.52 -24.07
N THR A 142 4.96 20.54 -24.92
CA THR A 142 4.91 20.41 -26.39
C THR A 142 6.11 21.04 -27.08
N ALA A 143 6.31 20.68 -28.34
CA ALA A 143 7.29 21.29 -29.24
C ALA A 143 6.76 21.35 -30.67
N ALA A 144 7.02 22.44 -31.38
CA ALA A 144 6.81 22.57 -32.82
C ALA A 144 8.17 22.77 -33.49
N VAL A 145 8.57 21.85 -34.38
CA VAL A 145 9.92 21.83 -34.96
C VAL A 145 9.86 21.55 -36.46
N SER A 146 10.86 22.03 -37.21
CA SER A 146 10.96 21.87 -38.66
C SER A 146 11.54 20.52 -39.13
N SER A 147 12.02 19.71 -38.20
CA SER A 147 12.58 18.38 -38.47
C SER A 147 11.93 17.32 -37.58
N LYS A 148 11.85 16.07 -38.08
CA LYS A 148 11.28 14.97 -37.30
C LYS A 148 12.20 14.61 -36.14
N LYS A 149 11.63 14.49 -34.95
CA LYS A 149 12.31 13.90 -33.79
C LYS A 149 12.51 12.40 -33.99
N THR A 150 13.59 11.89 -33.43
CA THR A 150 13.99 10.47 -33.51
C THR A 150 14.20 9.90 -32.11
N SER A 151 14.55 8.61 -32.02
CA SER A 151 14.92 7.99 -30.75
C SER A 151 16.13 8.64 -30.08
N ALA A 152 16.99 9.36 -30.81
CA ALA A 152 18.09 10.12 -30.24
C ALA A 152 17.64 11.35 -29.43
N ASP A 153 16.39 11.81 -29.62
CA ASP A 153 15.80 12.89 -28.83
C ASP A 153 15.22 12.42 -27.49
N ASN A 154 15.15 11.10 -27.28
CA ASN A 154 14.59 10.53 -26.05
C ASN A 154 15.58 10.70 -24.89
N LYS A 155 15.05 10.99 -23.69
CA LYS A 155 15.84 11.12 -22.47
C LYS A 155 15.56 9.94 -21.54
N SER A 156 16.60 9.39 -20.93
CA SER A 156 16.44 8.46 -19.82
C SER A 156 16.03 9.22 -18.57
N VAL A 157 14.99 8.73 -17.90
CA VAL A 157 14.50 9.27 -16.63
C VAL A 157 14.60 8.16 -15.61
N VAL A 158 15.29 8.42 -14.50
CA VAL A 158 15.40 7.47 -13.40
C VAL A 158 14.53 7.96 -12.25
N ILE A 159 13.65 7.08 -11.77
CA ILE A 159 12.83 7.28 -10.58
C ILE A 159 13.48 6.47 -9.46
N ASP A 160 13.91 7.15 -8.39
CA ASP A 160 14.33 6.52 -7.15
C ASP A 160 13.08 6.20 -6.32
N VAL A 161 12.87 4.91 -6.03
CA VAL A 161 11.73 4.41 -5.25
C VAL A 161 12.23 3.83 -3.94
N VAL A 162 11.72 4.34 -2.83
CA VAL A 162 11.93 3.75 -1.50
C VAL A 162 10.86 2.70 -1.29
N ALA A 163 11.28 1.46 -1.05
CA ALA A 163 10.40 0.33 -0.79
C ALA A 163 10.72 -0.31 0.56
N ALA A 164 9.69 -0.86 1.20
CA ALA A 164 9.80 -1.63 2.43
C ALA A 164 9.06 -2.96 2.26
N PRO A 165 9.52 -4.06 2.89
CA PRO A 165 8.74 -5.27 2.90
C PRO A 165 7.46 -5.03 3.71
N VAL A 166 6.38 -5.67 3.28
CA VAL A 166 5.12 -5.67 4.04
C VAL A 166 5.34 -6.57 5.25
N VAL A 167 5.10 -6.01 6.44
CA VAL A 167 5.13 -6.76 7.69
C VAL A 167 3.71 -7.24 7.95
N TYR A 168 3.56 -8.55 8.10
CA TYR A 168 2.31 -9.21 8.38
C TYR A 168 2.27 -9.73 9.81
N ILE A 169 1.07 -10.05 10.28
CA ILE A 169 0.84 -10.69 11.56
C ILE A 169 0.69 -12.18 11.32
N LYS A 170 1.55 -12.98 11.94
CA LYS A 170 1.54 -14.45 11.89
C LYS A 170 0.50 -15.01 12.84
N GLU A 171 0.57 -14.56 14.10
CA GLU A 171 -0.31 -14.97 15.19
C GLU A 171 -0.21 -13.96 16.35
N THR A 172 -0.81 -14.28 17.48
CA THR A 172 -0.63 -13.56 18.74
C THR A 172 -0.02 -14.49 19.78
N ASP A 173 0.93 -13.97 20.56
CA ASP A 173 1.33 -14.57 21.83
C ASP A 173 0.50 -13.96 22.97
N VAL A 174 0.39 -14.70 24.07
CA VAL A 174 -0.29 -14.26 25.29
C VAL A 174 0.74 -14.01 26.37
N ILE A 175 0.72 -12.83 26.97
CA ILE A 175 1.59 -12.46 28.08
C ILE A 175 0.74 -12.26 29.32
N TYR A 176 1.19 -12.87 30.43
CA TYR A 176 0.58 -12.72 31.74
C TYR A 176 1.39 -11.75 32.58
N GLY A 177 0.69 -10.94 33.37
CA GLY A 177 1.29 -10.06 34.37
C GLY A 177 0.62 -10.18 35.73
N THR A 178 1.29 -9.63 36.74
CA THR A 178 0.75 -9.50 38.11
C THR A 178 0.28 -8.08 38.43
N SER A 179 0.64 -7.11 37.60
CA SER A 179 0.22 -5.71 37.72
C SER A 179 0.05 -5.07 36.33
N SER A 180 -0.81 -4.06 36.22
CA SER A 180 -1.06 -3.37 34.95
C SER A 180 0.17 -2.69 34.34
N SER A 181 1.16 -2.33 35.16
CA SER A 181 2.44 -1.74 34.73
C SER A 181 3.36 -2.71 33.99
N GLU A 182 3.08 -4.01 34.03
CA GLU A 182 3.83 -5.03 33.29
C GLU A 182 3.33 -5.21 31.84
N ALA A 183 2.31 -4.43 31.43
CA ALA A 183 1.76 -4.49 30.08
C ALA A 183 2.86 -4.29 29.02
N PRO A 184 3.05 -5.24 28.09
CA PRO A 184 4.04 -5.08 27.01
C PRO A 184 3.76 -3.84 26.16
N GLU A 185 4.80 -3.12 25.75
CA GLU A 185 4.66 -1.94 24.90
C GLU A 185 4.04 -2.28 23.54
N THR A 186 4.41 -3.44 22.97
CA THR A 186 3.97 -3.86 21.64
C THR A 186 2.67 -4.65 21.65
N ARG A 187 1.90 -4.61 22.74
CA ARG A 187 0.65 -5.37 22.85
C ARG A 187 -0.41 -4.85 21.88
N VAL A 188 -1.46 -5.65 21.67
CA VAL A 188 -2.67 -5.20 21.00
C VAL A 188 -3.40 -4.25 21.95
N HIS A 189 -3.66 -3.03 21.48
CA HIS A 189 -4.35 -2.00 22.24
C HIS A 189 -5.86 -2.07 22.06
N GLU A 190 -6.59 -1.66 23.10
CA GLU A 190 -8.01 -1.39 23.00
C GLU A 190 -8.22 -0.04 22.30
N TRP A 191 -9.10 -0.02 21.31
CA TRP A 191 -9.21 1.09 20.36
C TRP A 191 -9.78 2.38 20.97
N PHE A 192 -10.54 2.28 22.06
CA PHE A 192 -11.23 3.38 22.71
C PHE A 192 -10.66 3.72 24.10
N ASP A 193 -9.43 3.27 24.38
CA ASP A 193 -8.73 3.47 25.66
C ASP A 193 -9.51 2.96 26.90
N GLN A 194 -10.35 1.93 26.74
CA GLN A 194 -11.12 1.30 27.82
C GLN A 194 -10.39 0.15 28.53
N GLY A 195 -9.09 -0.01 28.26
CA GLY A 195 -8.23 -0.99 28.91
C GLY A 195 -8.00 -2.25 28.09
N ASP A 196 -6.71 -2.54 27.89
CA ASP A 196 -6.20 -3.60 27.02
C ASP A 196 -6.02 -4.95 27.75
N ASP A 197 -6.28 -4.98 29.07
CA ASP A 197 -6.29 -6.22 29.84
C ASP A 197 -7.55 -7.02 29.51
N ILE A 198 -7.37 -8.23 28.99
CA ILE A 198 -8.48 -9.13 28.67
C ILE A 198 -9.27 -9.53 29.92
N ASN A 199 -8.62 -9.55 31.09
CA ASN A 199 -9.24 -9.87 32.37
C ASN A 199 -9.72 -8.65 33.16
N GLU A 200 -9.70 -7.45 32.58
CA GLU A 200 -10.22 -6.23 33.21
C GLU A 200 -11.62 -6.47 33.80
N GLY A 201 -11.78 -6.25 35.11
CA GLY A 201 -13.03 -6.43 35.84
C GLY A 201 -13.35 -7.87 36.29
N PHE A 202 -12.52 -8.87 35.98
CA PHE A 202 -12.76 -10.27 36.34
C PHE A 202 -11.80 -10.83 37.40
N GLY A 203 -10.77 -10.06 37.79
CA GLY A 203 -9.70 -10.55 38.64
C GLY A 203 -8.78 -11.55 37.95
N GLY A 204 -7.94 -12.26 38.71
CA GLY A 204 -6.94 -13.18 38.16
C GLY A 204 -5.66 -12.47 37.72
N SER A 205 -4.97 -13.05 36.73
CA SER A 205 -3.79 -12.42 36.12
C SER A 205 -4.22 -11.33 35.14
N TYR A 206 -3.38 -10.31 34.97
CA TYR A 206 -3.47 -9.42 33.82
C TYR A 206 -3.06 -10.19 32.56
N VAL A 207 -3.78 -10.00 31.46
CA VAL A 207 -3.58 -10.77 30.23
C VAL A 207 -3.57 -9.82 29.03
N TRP A 208 -2.49 -9.85 28.26
CA TRP A 208 -2.36 -9.10 27.02
C TRP A 208 -2.02 -10.01 25.84
N LEU A 209 -2.45 -9.57 24.65
CA LEU A 209 -2.04 -10.17 23.39
C LEU A 209 -0.87 -9.38 22.82
N VAL A 210 0.14 -10.08 22.30
CA VAL A 210 1.26 -9.47 21.61
C VAL A 210 1.33 -10.06 20.19
N PRO A 211 1.24 -9.24 19.12
CA PRO A 211 1.38 -9.72 17.76
C PRO A 211 2.77 -10.32 17.54
N VAL A 212 2.78 -11.48 16.87
CA VAL A 212 3.98 -12.08 16.31
C VAL A 212 4.01 -11.73 14.83
N TYR A 213 5.04 -11.02 14.40
CA TYR A 213 5.15 -10.55 13.01
C TYR A 213 5.94 -11.51 12.12
N THR A 214 5.63 -11.51 10.83
CA THR A 214 6.36 -12.23 9.79
C THR A 214 6.50 -11.38 8.51
N LEU A 215 7.53 -11.66 7.72
CA LEU A 215 7.68 -11.12 6.36
C LEU A 215 7.22 -12.14 5.30
N ASP A 216 6.96 -13.38 5.71
CA ASP A 216 6.49 -14.46 4.86
C ASP A 216 4.95 -14.40 4.76
N PRO A 217 4.39 -14.07 3.58
CA PRO A 217 2.95 -14.03 3.40
C PRO A 217 2.27 -15.40 3.57
N ASP A 218 2.99 -16.51 3.40
CA ASP A 218 2.43 -17.86 3.55
C ASP A 218 2.27 -18.25 5.03
N GLU A 219 3.04 -17.64 5.93
CA GLU A 219 2.86 -17.76 7.38
C GLU A 219 1.90 -16.73 7.96
N ALA A 220 1.47 -15.75 7.17
CA ALA A 220 0.65 -14.66 7.67
C ALA A 220 -0.79 -15.09 7.92
N ALA A 221 -1.40 -14.58 9.00
CA ALA A 221 -2.79 -14.80 9.33
C ALA A 221 -3.70 -14.16 8.27
N THR A 222 -4.81 -14.83 7.99
CA THR A 222 -5.90 -14.33 7.12
C THR A 222 -7.16 -14.01 7.93
N SER A 223 -7.31 -14.61 9.10
CA SER A 223 -8.36 -14.32 10.08
C SER A 223 -7.98 -14.86 11.46
N PHE A 224 -8.82 -14.62 12.46
CA PHE A 224 -8.62 -15.12 13.82
C PHE A 224 -9.90 -15.74 14.39
N ASN A 225 -9.74 -16.81 15.16
CA ASN A 225 -10.84 -17.57 15.76
C ASN A 225 -10.75 -17.56 17.29
N ILE A 226 -11.90 -17.36 17.94
CA ILE A 226 -12.05 -17.48 19.40
C ILE A 226 -12.59 -18.86 19.74
N ILE A 227 -11.80 -19.61 20.49
CA ILE A 227 -12.16 -20.93 21.00
C ILE A 227 -12.46 -20.78 22.48
N ILE A 228 -13.66 -21.17 22.91
CA ILE A 228 -14.09 -21.16 24.31
C ILE A 228 -14.56 -22.58 24.64
N GLN A 229 -14.02 -23.18 25.69
CA GLN A 229 -14.28 -24.58 26.02
C GLN A 229 -14.03 -24.90 27.50
N SER A 230 -14.63 -26.00 27.97
CA SER A 230 -14.59 -26.39 29.39
C SER A 230 -13.26 -27.00 29.83
N ASN A 231 -12.50 -27.59 28.91
CA ASN A 231 -11.24 -28.28 29.21
C ASN A 231 -10.03 -27.47 28.70
N PRO A 232 -8.91 -27.46 29.42
CA PRO A 232 -7.71 -26.80 28.94
C PRO A 232 -7.12 -27.55 27.74
N VAL A 233 -6.43 -26.84 26.85
CA VAL A 233 -5.57 -27.45 25.83
C VAL A 233 -4.14 -27.33 26.32
N GLU A 234 -3.43 -28.46 26.36
CA GLU A 234 -2.03 -28.48 26.77
C GLU A 234 -1.18 -27.60 25.84
N GLY A 235 -0.29 -26.80 26.43
CA GLY A 235 0.58 -25.89 25.70
C GLY A 235 -0.08 -24.58 25.23
N TRP A 236 -1.41 -24.42 25.37
CA TRP A 236 -2.08 -23.18 24.98
C TRP A 236 -2.23 -22.25 26.18
N LYS A 237 -1.96 -20.96 25.95
CA LYS A 237 -2.09 -19.92 26.97
C LYS A 237 -3.54 -19.45 27.02
N ASP A 238 -4.21 -19.77 28.13
CA ASP A 238 -5.57 -19.36 28.41
C ASP A 238 -5.68 -17.84 28.63
N LEU A 239 -6.61 -17.19 27.94
CA LEU A 239 -6.86 -15.76 28.11
C LEU A 239 -7.65 -15.45 29.40
N ALA A 240 -8.23 -16.46 30.05
CA ALA A 240 -8.96 -16.34 31.32
C ALA A 240 -8.07 -16.60 32.55
N LYS A 241 -6.75 -16.53 32.41
CA LYS A 241 -5.80 -17.03 33.42
C LYS A 241 -6.09 -16.47 34.82
N GLY A 242 -6.44 -17.36 35.74
CA GLY A 242 -6.67 -17.03 37.15
C GLY A 242 -8.03 -16.37 37.45
N ALA A 243 -8.84 -16.06 36.43
CA ALA A 243 -10.15 -15.44 36.59
C ALA A 243 -11.30 -16.48 36.67
N GLY A 244 -11.01 -17.75 36.38
CA GLY A 244 -11.99 -18.84 36.38
C GLY A 244 -12.90 -18.86 35.14
N GLY A 245 -13.85 -19.80 35.15
CA GLY A 245 -14.76 -20.05 34.02
C GLY A 245 -14.15 -20.93 32.92
N SER A 246 -14.75 -20.91 31.73
CA SER A 246 -14.28 -21.66 30.56
C SER A 246 -12.93 -21.13 30.05
N TYR A 247 -12.05 -22.02 29.65
CA TYR A 247 -10.78 -21.67 29.00
C TYR A 247 -11.05 -21.03 27.65
N ARG A 248 -10.22 -20.06 27.27
CA ARG A 248 -10.37 -19.43 25.96
C ARG A 248 -9.07 -19.02 25.30
N TYR A 249 -9.09 -19.05 23.98
CA TYR A 249 -7.91 -18.92 23.14
C TYR A 249 -8.24 -18.14 21.87
N ILE A 250 -7.26 -17.37 21.40
CA ILE A 250 -7.24 -16.79 20.06
C ILE A 250 -6.28 -17.60 19.20
N ARG A 251 -6.72 -18.01 18.01
CA ARG A 251 -5.88 -18.71 17.03
C ARG A 251 -5.98 -18.04 15.67
N ALA A 252 -4.83 -17.74 15.07
CA ALA A 252 -4.76 -17.32 13.69
C ALA A 252 -5.17 -18.47 12.77
N ALA A 253 -5.95 -18.15 11.74
CA ALA A 253 -6.09 -18.98 10.56
C ALA A 253 -5.08 -18.52 9.52
N GLN A 254 -4.43 -19.46 8.86
CA GLN A 254 -3.48 -19.21 7.77
C GLN A 254 -4.00 -19.90 6.51
N ASP A 255 -4.07 -19.15 5.41
CA ASP A 255 -4.44 -19.69 4.11
C ASP A 255 -3.56 -19.04 3.04
N SER A 256 -2.63 -19.82 2.49
CA SER A 256 -1.67 -19.36 1.47
C SER A 256 -2.35 -19.00 0.15
N SER A 257 -3.59 -19.44 -0.09
CA SER A 257 -4.34 -19.09 -1.31
C SER A 257 -4.98 -17.70 -1.26
N VAL A 258 -5.14 -17.13 -0.07
CA VAL A 258 -5.70 -15.79 0.14
C VAL A 258 -4.59 -14.74 0.05
N SER A 259 -4.75 -13.73 -0.81
CA SER A 259 -3.74 -12.68 -1.00
C SER A 259 -3.66 -11.68 0.15
N ASN A 260 -4.80 -11.37 0.77
CA ASN A 260 -4.92 -10.33 1.79
C ASN A 260 -4.60 -10.95 3.15
N LYS A 261 -3.64 -10.36 3.87
CA LYS A 261 -3.11 -10.90 5.13
C LYS A 261 -3.22 -9.86 6.22
N ALA A 262 -3.35 -10.31 7.47
CA ALA A 262 -3.45 -9.45 8.63
C ALA A 262 -2.20 -8.57 8.76
N ILE A 263 -2.42 -7.26 8.91
CA ILE A 263 -1.36 -6.24 9.09
C ILE A 263 -1.56 -5.41 10.34
N ASP A 264 -2.76 -5.41 10.93
CA ASP A 264 -3.04 -4.70 12.17
C ASP A 264 -4.10 -5.42 13.01
N LEU A 265 -4.10 -5.16 14.32
CA LEU A 265 -4.99 -5.75 15.31
C LEU A 265 -5.49 -4.70 16.30
N ALA A 266 -6.73 -4.86 16.76
CA ALA A 266 -7.27 -4.06 17.84
C ALA A 266 -8.16 -4.91 18.75
N LEU A 267 -8.25 -4.48 20.00
CA LEU A 267 -9.31 -4.88 20.90
C LEU A 267 -10.41 -3.81 20.87
N VAL A 268 -11.67 -4.24 20.99
CA VAL A 268 -12.82 -3.34 21.09
C VAL A 268 -13.66 -3.76 22.27
N ARG A 269 -13.78 -2.87 23.26
CA ARG A 269 -14.62 -3.09 24.44
C ARG A 269 -15.95 -2.36 24.30
N THR A 270 -17.03 -3.04 24.66
CA THR A 270 -18.38 -2.47 24.62
C THR A 270 -19.18 -2.84 25.87
N GLU A 271 -20.12 -1.97 26.22
CA GLU A 271 -21.06 -2.20 27.33
C GLU A 271 -22.13 -3.23 26.96
N ASP A 272 -22.56 -3.23 25.70
CA ASP A 272 -23.57 -4.15 25.16
C ASP A 272 -22.98 -5.13 24.15
N ALA A 273 -23.60 -6.29 24.04
CA ALA A 273 -23.29 -7.27 23.00
C ALA A 273 -23.51 -6.65 21.62
N ALA A 274 -22.51 -6.74 20.76
CA ALA A 274 -22.56 -6.27 19.39
C ALA A 274 -22.18 -7.39 18.40
N PRO A 275 -22.85 -7.49 17.25
CA PRO A 275 -22.39 -8.33 16.15
C PRO A 275 -21.12 -7.74 15.52
N ALA A 276 -20.32 -8.58 14.87
CA ALA A 276 -19.05 -8.20 14.24
C ALA A 276 -19.15 -6.97 13.32
N ARG A 277 -20.24 -6.83 12.56
CA ARG A 277 -20.46 -5.68 11.66
C ARG A 277 -20.51 -4.34 12.41
N ASP A 278 -21.06 -4.33 13.63
CA ASP A 278 -21.22 -3.10 14.42
C ASP A 278 -19.87 -2.74 15.08
N ILE A 279 -19.05 -3.75 15.42
CA ILE A 279 -17.66 -3.55 15.85
C ILE A 279 -16.83 -2.92 14.74
N LEU A 280 -16.92 -3.44 13.51
CA LEU A 280 -16.21 -2.88 12.36
C LEU A 280 -16.66 -1.44 12.04
N ALA A 281 -17.96 -1.15 12.14
CA ALA A 281 -18.47 0.20 11.94
C ALA A 281 -17.89 1.22 12.93
N ARG A 282 -17.57 0.80 14.17
CA ARG A 282 -16.93 1.64 15.19
C ARG A 282 -15.45 1.93 14.89
N LEU A 283 -14.75 0.96 14.32
CA LEU A 283 -13.33 1.06 13.97
C LEU A 283 -13.07 1.84 12.67
N GLY A 284 -14.05 1.83 11.75
CA GLY A 284 -14.00 2.54 10.48
C GLY A 284 -13.67 1.63 9.28
N PRO A 285 -13.56 2.21 8.07
CA PRO A 285 -13.61 1.47 6.80
C PRO A 285 -12.37 0.61 6.50
N ASN A 286 -11.32 0.69 7.31
CA ASN A 286 -10.06 0.00 7.09
C ASN A 286 -9.97 -1.34 7.83
N TRP A 287 -11.03 -1.79 8.51
CA TRP A 287 -11.05 -3.03 9.27
C TRP A 287 -11.89 -4.08 8.55
N ASP A 288 -11.36 -5.29 8.44
CA ASP A 288 -11.91 -6.32 7.55
C ASP A 288 -12.62 -7.44 8.32
N GLY A 289 -12.22 -7.68 9.56
CA GLY A 289 -12.81 -8.75 10.37
C GLY A 289 -12.80 -8.45 11.86
N ALA A 290 -13.79 -9.02 12.55
CA ALA A 290 -13.91 -8.98 13.98
C ALA A 290 -14.39 -10.34 14.48
N SER A 291 -13.90 -10.72 15.66
CA SER A 291 -14.27 -11.97 16.31
C SER A 291 -15.67 -11.91 16.91
N ARG A 292 -16.13 -13.04 17.46
CA ARG A 292 -17.17 -13.03 18.51
C ARG A 292 -16.60 -12.49 19.82
N ASP A 293 -17.48 -12.27 20.80
CA ASP A 293 -17.10 -11.84 22.15
C ASP A 293 -16.13 -12.83 22.82
N ILE A 294 -14.99 -12.33 23.28
CA ILE A 294 -13.98 -13.06 24.05
C ILE A 294 -14.48 -13.30 25.47
N ASN A 295 -15.27 -12.39 26.03
CA ASN A 295 -15.81 -12.47 27.39
C ASN A 295 -17.13 -13.22 27.48
N GLU A 296 -17.49 -13.98 26.44
CA GLU A 296 -18.74 -14.72 26.37
C GLU A 296 -18.93 -15.57 27.63
N ASN A 297 -20.11 -15.45 28.26
CA ASN A 297 -20.51 -16.16 29.48
C ASN A 297 -19.73 -15.80 30.76
N ARG A 298 -18.98 -14.69 30.81
CA ARG A 298 -18.35 -14.20 32.05
C ARG A 298 -19.16 -13.13 32.78
N GLY A 299 -20.12 -12.49 32.11
CA GLY A 299 -20.73 -11.24 32.56
C GLY A 299 -19.79 -10.04 32.37
N GLY A 300 -20.20 -8.85 32.78
CA GLY A 300 -19.39 -7.63 32.62
C GLY A 300 -19.37 -7.07 31.20
N ALA A 301 -18.24 -6.45 30.81
CA ALA A 301 -18.06 -5.85 29.49
C ALA A 301 -17.71 -6.88 28.42
N TYR A 302 -18.22 -6.64 27.21
CA TYR A 302 -17.93 -7.44 26.02
C TYR A 302 -16.59 -7.00 25.41
N LEU A 303 -15.83 -7.95 24.87
CA LEU A 303 -14.52 -7.69 24.30
C LEU A 303 -14.35 -8.42 22.98
N TYR A 304 -14.03 -7.68 21.93
CA TYR A 304 -13.89 -8.20 20.57
C TYR A 304 -12.46 -8.02 20.08
N PHE A 305 -12.01 -8.93 19.23
CA PHE A 305 -10.72 -8.89 18.57
C PHE A 305 -10.91 -8.61 17.09
N ALA A 306 -10.38 -7.51 16.60
CA ALA A 306 -10.50 -7.08 15.22
C ALA A 306 -9.15 -7.14 14.51
N TRP A 307 -9.20 -7.28 13.18
CA TRP A 307 -8.01 -7.27 12.33
C TRP A 307 -8.24 -6.50 11.04
N GLN A 308 -7.18 -5.87 10.56
CA GLN A 308 -7.08 -5.24 9.26
C GLN A 308 -6.23 -6.12 8.33
N LEU A 309 -6.66 -6.27 7.09
CA LEU A 309 -5.93 -6.97 6.03
C LEU A 309 -5.20 -5.98 5.10
N SER A 310 -4.15 -6.48 4.45
CA SER A 310 -3.25 -5.74 3.54
C SER A 310 -3.85 -5.36 2.20
#